data_AF-A0A942DVS1-F1
#
_entry.id   AF-A0A942DVS1-F1
#
_cell.length_a   1.000
_cell.length_b   1.000
_cell.length_c   1.000
_cell.angle_alpha   90.00
_cell.angle_beta   90.00
_cell.angle_gamma   90.00
#
_symmetry.space_group_name_H-M   'P 1'
#
loop_
_entity.id
_entity.type
_entity.pdbx_description
1 polymer ?
#
loop_
_entity_poly.entity_id
_entity_poly.type
_entity_poly.pdbx_seq_one_letter_code
_entity_poly.pdbx_strand_id
1 'polypeptide(L)' 'MFSNLIQNARERVAKRRRYNQLVDEIMGLSPRDLADINGNRTDMLRHAYRQVYGR' A
#
# COMPACT_ATOMS: atom_id res chain seq x y z
N MET A 1 19.45 -10.99 20.56
CA MET A 1 18.07 -10.55 20.85
C MET A 1 17.77 -9.13 20.34
N PHE A 2 18.61 -8.12 20.63
CA PHE A 2 18.44 -6.74 20.11
C PHE A 2 18.39 -6.63 18.57
N SER A 3 19.21 -7.40 17.85
CA SER A 3 19.24 -7.39 16.38
C SER A 3 17.89 -7.76 15.74
N ASN A 4 17.17 -8.75 16.31
CA ASN A 4 15.88 -9.19 15.80
C ASN A 4 14.79 -8.12 16.01
N LEU A 5 14.87 -7.34 17.10
CA LEU A 5 13.93 -6.25 17.36
C LEU A 5 14.08 -5.12 16.33
N ILE A 6 15.33 -4.78 15.99
CA ILE A 6 15.66 -3.77 14.98
C ILE A 6 15.25 -4.25 13.58
N GLN A 7 15.47 -5.52 13.26
CA GLN A 7 15.05 -6.11 11.98
C GLN A 7 13.52 -6.06 11.82
N ASN A 8 12.77 -6.51 12.83
CA ASN A 8 11.31 -6.43 12.83
C ASN A 8 10.78 -4.99 12.71
N ALA A 9 11.42 -4.03 13.39
CA ALA A 9 11.07 -2.62 13.29
C ALA A 9 11.32 -2.09 11.86
N ARG A 10 12.48 -2.41 11.26
CA ARG A 10 12.82 -1.99 9.89
C ARG A 10 11.84 -2.58 8.88
N GLU A 11 11.47 -3.85 9.01
CA GLU A 11 10.49 -4.50 8.13
C GLU A 11 9.10 -3.86 8.24
N ARG A 12 8.66 -3.53 9.46
CA ARG A 12 7.39 -2.81 9.70
C ARG A 12 7.40 -1.43 9.05
N VAL A 13 8.48 -0.68 9.21
CA VAL A 13 8.64 0.64 8.60
C VAL A 13 8.65 0.53 7.07
N ALA A 14 9.36 -0.46 6.52
CA ALA A 14 9.40 -0.70 5.08
C ALA A 14 8.00 -1.02 4.52
N LYS A 15 7.23 -1.89 5.19
CA LYS A 15 5.83 -2.19 4.83
C LYS A 15 4.97 -0.92 4.85
N ARG A 16 5.06 -0.12 5.91
CA ARG A 16 4.28 1.12 6.01
C ARG A 16 4.64 2.12 4.91
N ARG A 17 5.93 2.29 4.61
CA ARG A 17 6.38 3.15 3.51
C ARG A 17 5.82 2.69 2.17
N ARG A 18 5.90 1.39 1.89
CA ARG A 18 5.37 0.80 0.65
C ARG A 18 3.85 0.98 0.54
N TYR A 19 3.12 0.78 1.63
CA TYR A 19 1.68 1.03 1.66
C TYR A 19 1.36 2.48 1.35
N ASN A 20 2.02 3.44 2.00
CA ASN A 20 1.79 4.86 1.75
C ASN A 20 2.07 5.24 0.30
N GLN A 21 3.14 4.72 -0.31
CA GLN A 21 3.44 4.95 -1.73
C GLN A 21 2.29 4.49 -2.64
N LEU A 22 1.78 3.28 -2.42
CA LEU A 22 0.63 2.77 -3.18
C LEU A 22 -0.63 3.62 -2.96
N VAL A 23 -0.87 4.06 -1.72
CA VAL A 23 -2.01 4.94 -1.41
C VAL A 23 -1.88 6.26 -2.16
N ASP A 24 -0.70 6.88 -2.16
CA ASP A 24 -0.45 8.16 -2.84
C ASP A 24 -0.67 8.01 -4.36
N GLU A 25 -0.20 6.91 -4.96
CA GLU A 25 -0.44 6.59 -6.37
C GLU A 25 -1.94 6.45 -6.68
N ILE A 26 -2.67 5.66 -5.87
CA ILE A 26 -4.12 5.43 -6.02
C ILE A 26 -4.93 6.72 -5.83
N MET A 27 -4.51 7.56 -4.89
CA MET A 27 -5.15 8.86 -4.66
C MET A 27 -4.84 9.84 -5.79
N GLY A 28 -3.67 9.73 -6.41
CA GLY A 28 -3.25 10.53 -7.57
C GLY A 28 -3.98 10.19 -8.88
N LEU A 29 -4.63 9.03 -8.97
CA LEU A 29 -5.40 8.66 -10.17
C LEU A 29 -6.56 9.64 -10.39
N SER A 30 -6.74 10.08 -11.63
CA SER A 30 -7.90 10.91 -11.97
C SER A 30 -9.17 10.06 -12.07
N PRO A 31 -10.38 10.67 -11.97
CA PRO A 31 -11.63 9.95 -12.22
C PRO A 31 -11.68 9.29 -13.60
N ARG A 32 -10.99 9.85 -14.60
CA ARG A 32 -10.88 9.29 -15.94
C ARG A 32 -10.01 8.04 -15.95
N ASP A 33 -8.84 8.07 -15.33
CA ASP A 33 -7.96 6.89 -15.24
C ASP A 33 -8.68 5.73 -14.55
N LEU A 34 -9.44 6.03 -13.49
CA LEU A 34 -10.28 5.05 -12.81
C LEU A 34 -11.40 4.51 -13.72
N ALA A 35 -12.04 5.36 -14.52
CA ALA A 35 -13.06 4.92 -15.48
C ALA A 35 -12.46 4.06 -16.61
N ASP A 36 -11.30 4.45 -17.13
CA ASP A 36 -10.60 3.75 -18.22
C ASP A 36 -10.22 2.31 -17.82
N ILE A 37 -9.85 2.10 -16.55
CA ILE A 37 -9.56 0.77 -16.00
C ILE A 37 -10.78 0.08 -15.35
N ASN A 38 -11.97 0.69 -15.43
CA ASN A 38 -13.18 0.27 -14.70
C ASN A 38 -12.91 0.00 -13.20
N GLY A 39 -12.05 0.80 -12.58
CA GLY A 39 -11.54 0.61 -11.22
C GLY A 39 -12.25 1.47 -10.18
N ASN A 40 -12.43 0.90 -8.98
CA ASN A 40 -12.92 1.64 -7.82
C ASN A 40 -11.77 1.92 -6.84
N ARG A 41 -11.58 3.19 -6.47
CA ARG A 41 -10.53 3.62 -5.54
C ARG A 41 -10.56 2.87 -4.20
N THR A 42 -11.73 2.60 -3.65
CA THR A 42 -11.89 1.84 -2.39
C THR A 42 -11.37 0.42 -2.52
N ASP A 43 -11.67 -0.25 -3.64
CA ASP A 43 -11.20 -1.60 -3.89
C ASP A 43 -9.69 -1.61 -4.15
N MET A 44 -9.15 -0.63 -4.87
CA MET A 44 -7.71 -0.47 -5.08
C MET A 44 -6.96 -0.29 -3.75
N LEU A 45 -7.45 0.56 -2.85
CA LEU A 45 -6.86 0.74 -1.52
C LEU A 45 -6.91 -0.56 -0.70
N ARG A 46 -8.01 -1.30 -0.79
CA ARG A 46 -8.14 -2.62 -0.16
C ARG A 46 -7.12 -3.61 -0.72
N HIS A 47 -6.94 -3.64 -2.05
CA HIS A 47 -5.94 -4.49 -2.70
C HIS A 47 -4.50 -4.07 -2.33
N ALA A 48 -4.19 -2.78 -2.27
CA ALA A 48 -2.89 -2.27 -1.82
C ALA A 48 -2.57 -2.72 -0.37
N TYR A 49 -3.57 -2.65 0.52
CA TYR A 49 -3.43 -3.16 1.89
C TYR A 49 -3.12 -4.67 1.89
N ARG A 50 -3.88 -5.47 1.12
CA ARG A 50 -3.64 -6.92 1.02
C ARG A 50 -2.27 -7.25 0.42
N GLN A 51 -1.81 -6.49 -0.57
CA GLN A 51 -0.51 -6.71 -1.20
C GLN A 51 0.66 -6.49 -0.21
N VAL A 52 0.55 -5.51 0.68
CA VAL A 52 1.60 -5.19 1.65
C VAL A 52 1.55 -6.07 2.90
N TYR A 53 0.35 -6.38 3.37
CA TYR A 53 0.15 -7.07 4.66
C TYR A 53 -0.30 -8.53 4.53
N GLY A 54 -0.62 -9.00 3.32
CA GLY A 54 -0.91 -10.41 3.02
C GLY A 54 -2.20 -10.95 3.63
N ARG A 55 -3.25 -10.14 3.75
CA ARG A 55 -4.57 -10.59 4.24
C ARG A 55 -5.46 -11.16 3.14
#